data_AF-A0A2K8SDX4-F1
#
_entry.id   AF-A0A2K8SDX4-F1
#
_cell.length_a   1.000
_cell.length_b   1.000
_cell.length_c   1.000
_cell.angle_alpha   90.00
_cell.angle_beta   90.00
_cell.angle_gamma   90.00
#
_symmetry.space_group_name_H-M   'P 1'
#
loop_
_entity.id
_entity.type
_entity.pdbx_description
1 polymer ?
#
loop_
_entity_poly.entity_id
_entity_poly.type
_entity_poly.pdbx_seq_one_letter_code
_entity_poly.pdbx_strand_id
1 'polypeptide(L)'
;MENLKEYTDEISVKWFKKFIIEKIDNFKLSFLDDNDPGFGSFSPDVNVTSYILNNIKLEIEEIKKYEDIKKFIEKYSLNIKNGDDMKNIGADAQLELFEIIQKNPSNIQEKITELIMKMQLNNIIKNLSKSLNIIDSLMSKLGEDTLLAEIEYEDLQYILEANLKKTLKKLEIWNMENPKQSDFYKDEMKIVENDPDFEKKREASKIIEHYFENIIGQEINENEIDEISVEKINENSKIIIFNKGIMISEELRGKIELIDQIFKSSKVFKKSNV
;
A
#
# COMPACT_ATOMS: atom_id res chain seq x y z
N MET A 1 10.30 25.46 -19.13
CA MET A 1 11.25 24.56 -18.46
C MET A 1 10.49 24.00 -17.29
N GLU A 2 10.42 22.68 -17.19
CA GLU A 2 9.70 22.00 -16.13
C GLU A 2 10.49 22.12 -14.81
N ASN A 3 9.80 22.41 -13.71
CA ASN A 3 10.39 22.39 -12.36
C ASN A 3 10.11 21.05 -11.67
N LEU A 4 10.75 20.83 -10.51
CA LEU A 4 10.61 19.57 -9.77
C LEU A 4 9.15 19.26 -9.40
N LYS A 5 8.36 20.29 -9.06
CA LYS A 5 6.95 20.12 -8.71
C LYS A 5 6.11 19.62 -9.88
N GLU A 6 6.20 20.26 -11.04
CA GLU A 6 5.46 19.87 -12.25
C GLU A 6 5.80 18.42 -12.64
N TYR A 7 7.09 18.07 -12.57
CA TYR A 7 7.60 16.74 -12.84
C TYR A 7 7.10 15.67 -11.86
N THR A 8 7.17 15.97 -10.55
CA THR A 8 6.70 15.03 -9.53
C THR A 8 5.17 14.92 -9.50
N ASP A 9 4.44 15.99 -9.84
CA ASP A 9 2.99 15.96 -10.06
C ASP A 9 2.64 14.97 -11.19
N GLU A 10 3.27 15.09 -12.36
CA GLU A 10 2.99 14.19 -13.49
C GLU A 10 3.26 12.71 -13.13
N ILE A 11 4.45 12.42 -12.60
CA ILE A 11 4.86 11.05 -12.27
C ILE A 11 3.99 10.47 -11.15
N SER A 12 3.78 11.22 -10.07
CA SER A 12 3.01 10.73 -8.93
C SER A 12 1.55 10.47 -9.29
N VAL A 13 0.93 11.33 -10.11
CA VAL A 13 -0.45 11.16 -10.58
C VAL A 13 -0.56 9.93 -11.48
N LYS A 14 0.34 9.79 -12.46
CA LYS A 14 0.34 8.63 -13.35
C LYS A 14 0.53 7.32 -12.59
N TRP A 15 1.51 7.30 -11.69
CA TRP A 15 1.77 6.15 -10.81
C TRP A 15 0.57 5.84 -9.93
N PHE A 16 0.03 6.83 -9.23
CA PHE A 16 -1.05 6.66 -8.26
C PHE A 16 -2.31 6.10 -8.93
N LYS A 17 -2.76 6.71 -10.05
CA LYS A 17 -3.93 6.23 -10.78
C LYS A 17 -3.78 4.77 -11.19
N LYS A 18 -2.63 4.40 -11.76
CA LYS A 18 -2.36 3.02 -12.18
C LYS A 18 -2.38 2.07 -10.98
N PHE A 19 -1.62 2.40 -9.92
CA PHE A 19 -1.42 1.52 -8.78
C PHE A 19 -2.72 1.31 -7.99
N ILE A 20 -3.50 2.37 -7.74
CA ILE A 20 -4.75 2.25 -6.99
C ILE A 20 -5.83 1.51 -7.79
N ILE A 21 -5.91 1.71 -9.11
CA ILE A 21 -6.86 0.98 -9.96
C ILE A 21 -6.52 -0.51 -9.95
N GLU A 22 -5.24 -0.86 -10.09
CA GLU A 22 -4.78 -2.27 -10.00
C GLU A 22 -5.18 -2.90 -8.66
N LYS A 23 -4.92 -2.22 -7.54
CA LYS A 23 -5.30 -2.72 -6.21
C LYS A 23 -6.82 -2.83 -6.01
N ILE A 24 -7.59 -1.87 -6.53
CA ILE A 24 -9.06 -1.92 -6.52
C ILE A 24 -9.59 -3.10 -7.35
N ASP A 25 -9.03 -3.32 -8.54
CA ASP A 25 -9.47 -4.41 -9.42
C ASP A 25 -9.11 -5.78 -8.84
N ASN A 26 -7.91 -5.94 -8.28
CA ASN A 26 -7.52 -7.15 -7.56
C ASN A 26 -8.44 -7.40 -6.36
N PHE A 27 -8.69 -6.38 -5.54
CA PHE A 27 -9.63 -6.47 -4.43
C PHE A 27 -11.04 -6.85 -4.91
N LYS A 28 -11.55 -6.26 -5.99
CA LYS A 28 -12.86 -6.61 -6.55
C LYS A 28 -12.91 -8.08 -6.97
N LEU A 29 -11.86 -8.58 -7.61
CA LEU A 29 -11.78 -9.98 -8.03
C LEU A 29 -11.80 -10.89 -6.81
N SER A 30 -10.93 -10.66 -5.82
CA SER A 30 -10.87 -11.48 -4.60
C SER A 30 -12.16 -11.40 -3.77
N PHE A 31 -12.79 -10.21 -3.68
CA PHE A 31 -13.97 -9.99 -2.86
C PHE A 31 -15.26 -10.57 -3.48
N LEU A 32 -15.31 -10.68 -4.81
CA LEU A 32 -16.46 -11.25 -5.52
C LEU A 32 -16.29 -12.74 -5.88
N ASP A 33 -15.11 -13.32 -5.65
CA ASP A 33 -14.87 -14.74 -5.88
C ASP A 33 -15.43 -15.55 -4.70
N ASP A 34 -16.39 -16.43 -4.95
CA ASP A 34 -17.14 -17.22 -3.94
C ASP A 34 -16.26 -18.25 -3.18
N ASN A 35 -14.93 -18.23 -3.36
CA ASN A 35 -14.00 -19.22 -2.83
C ASN A 35 -13.09 -18.72 -1.71
N ASP A 36 -13.22 -17.47 -1.24
CA ASP A 36 -12.43 -16.99 -0.10
C ASP A 36 -13.02 -17.52 1.23
N PRO A 37 -12.36 -18.45 1.95
CA PRO A 37 -12.89 -19.05 3.17
C PRO A 37 -13.02 -18.05 4.34
N GLY A 38 -12.44 -16.85 4.22
CA GLY A 38 -12.30 -15.88 5.30
C GLY A 38 -13.59 -15.19 5.78
N PHE A 39 -14.70 -15.29 5.04
CA PHE A 39 -15.95 -14.54 5.34
C PHE A 39 -17.14 -15.40 5.77
N GLY A 40 -16.99 -16.72 5.89
CA GLY A 40 -18.09 -17.61 6.27
C GLY A 40 -19.27 -17.55 5.28
N SER A 41 -20.52 -17.60 5.78
CA SER A 41 -21.74 -17.57 4.94
C SER A 41 -22.15 -16.16 4.44
N PHE A 42 -21.26 -15.17 4.51
CA PHE A 42 -21.54 -13.81 4.05
C PHE A 42 -21.28 -13.70 2.54
N SER A 43 -22.31 -13.29 1.79
CA SER A 43 -22.17 -12.95 0.37
C SER A 43 -22.19 -11.42 0.25
N PRO A 44 -21.15 -10.78 -0.31
CA PRO A 44 -21.15 -9.33 -0.51
C PRO A 44 -22.28 -8.85 -1.43
N ASP A 45 -22.81 -7.65 -1.15
CA ASP A 45 -23.76 -7.04 -2.09
C ASP A 45 -23.02 -6.49 -3.32
N VAL A 46 -23.20 -7.17 -4.45
CA VAL A 46 -22.54 -6.86 -5.73
C VAL A 46 -22.91 -5.46 -6.24
N ASN A 47 -24.14 -4.99 -6.02
CA ASN A 47 -24.60 -3.69 -6.48
C ASN A 47 -23.92 -2.58 -5.66
N VAL A 48 -23.87 -2.74 -4.34
CA VAL A 48 -23.19 -1.81 -3.41
C VAL A 48 -21.70 -1.77 -3.69
N THR A 49 -21.07 -2.93 -3.84
CA THR A 49 -19.64 -3.06 -4.19
C THR A 49 -19.34 -2.35 -5.49
N SER A 50 -20.12 -2.61 -6.54
CA SER A 50 -19.93 -1.98 -7.85
C SER A 50 -20.15 -0.47 -7.80
N TYR A 51 -21.15 0.01 -7.06
CA TYR A 51 -21.42 1.43 -6.88
C TYR A 51 -20.24 2.15 -6.20
N ILE A 52 -19.75 1.62 -5.08
CA ILE A 52 -18.63 2.21 -4.34
C ILE A 52 -17.37 2.26 -5.21
N LEU A 53 -17.02 1.14 -5.85
CA LEU A 53 -15.82 1.07 -6.69
C LEU A 53 -15.89 1.99 -7.91
N ASN A 54 -17.05 2.13 -8.54
CA ASN A 54 -17.22 3.04 -9.66
C ASN A 54 -17.07 4.50 -9.23
N ASN A 55 -17.65 4.91 -8.10
CA ASN A 55 -17.47 6.26 -7.57
C ASN A 55 -16.00 6.56 -7.28
N ILE A 56 -15.28 5.61 -6.69
CA ILE A 56 -13.85 5.77 -6.41
C ILE A 56 -13.05 5.92 -7.71
N LYS A 57 -13.34 5.11 -8.73
CA LYS A 57 -12.69 5.23 -10.04
C LYS A 57 -12.93 6.60 -10.68
N LEU A 58 -14.15 7.13 -10.60
CA LEU A 58 -14.46 8.48 -11.07
C LEU A 58 -13.64 9.55 -10.32
N GLU A 59 -13.54 9.45 -8.99
CA GLU A 59 -12.73 10.38 -8.19
C GLU A 59 -11.22 10.28 -8.52
N ILE A 60 -10.72 9.08 -8.79
CA ILE A 60 -9.33 8.86 -9.22
C ILE A 60 -9.08 9.55 -10.57
N GLU A 61 -10.05 9.54 -11.50
CA GLU A 61 -9.92 10.22 -12.79
C GLU A 61 -9.76 11.74 -12.63
N GLU A 62 -10.37 12.34 -11.61
CA GLU A 62 -10.32 13.78 -11.32
C GLU A 62 -8.98 14.26 -10.77
N ILE A 63 -8.12 13.35 -10.26
CA ILE A 63 -6.80 13.68 -9.71
C ILE A 63 -5.89 14.24 -10.81
N LYS A 64 -5.34 15.44 -10.60
CA LYS A 64 -4.48 16.12 -11.60
C LYS A 64 -3.09 16.48 -11.09
N LYS A 65 -2.90 16.52 -9.78
CA LYS A 65 -1.63 16.89 -9.12
C LYS A 65 -1.45 16.13 -7.82
N TYR A 66 -0.24 16.13 -7.29
CA TYR A 66 0.12 15.43 -6.06
C TYR A 66 -0.74 15.85 -4.85
N GLU A 67 -1.10 17.13 -4.79
CA GLU A 67 -2.01 17.65 -3.75
C GLU A 67 -3.40 17.01 -3.80
N ASP A 68 -3.92 16.68 -4.99
CA ASP A 68 -5.21 16.00 -5.12
C ASP A 68 -5.11 14.55 -4.62
N ILE A 69 -3.95 13.91 -4.79
CA ILE A 69 -3.66 12.59 -4.23
C ILE A 69 -3.70 12.63 -2.71
N LYS A 70 -3.08 13.64 -2.08
CA LYS A 70 -3.10 13.80 -0.62
C LYS A 70 -4.54 13.93 -0.10
N LYS A 71 -5.36 14.76 -0.74
CA LYS A 71 -6.77 14.94 -0.38
C LYS A 71 -7.59 13.67 -0.56
N PHE A 72 -7.34 12.93 -1.63
CA PHE A 72 -7.97 11.62 -1.84
C PHE A 72 -7.58 10.66 -0.71
N ILE A 73 -6.30 10.58 -0.37
CA ILE A 73 -5.79 9.75 0.73
C ILE A 73 -6.45 10.13 2.06
N GLU A 74 -6.51 11.42 2.38
CA GLU A 74 -7.15 11.91 3.61
C GLU A 74 -8.65 11.60 3.66
N LYS A 75 -9.36 11.70 2.54
CA LYS A 75 -10.80 11.43 2.46
C LYS A 75 -11.14 9.97 2.80
N TYR A 76 -10.30 9.04 2.38
CA TYR A 76 -10.54 7.60 2.51
C TYR A 76 -9.68 6.92 3.58
N SER A 77 -8.74 7.64 4.20
CA SER A 77 -8.02 7.17 5.38
C SER A 77 -8.92 7.31 6.61
N LEU A 78 -9.07 6.23 7.37
CA LEU A 78 -9.65 6.30 8.71
C LEU A 78 -8.69 7.08 9.61
N ASN A 79 -9.18 8.14 10.24
CA ASN A 79 -8.44 9.01 11.17
C ASN A 79 -8.09 8.28 12.47
N ILE A 80 -7.17 7.32 12.38
CA ILE A 80 -6.67 6.57 13.52
C ILE A 80 -5.39 7.27 13.97
N LYS A 81 -5.49 7.93 15.14
CA LYS A 81 -4.48 8.88 15.65
C LYS A 81 -3.10 8.27 15.95
N ASN A 82 -2.93 6.95 15.93
CA ASN A 82 -1.66 6.29 16.24
C ASN A 82 -1.19 5.37 15.10
N GLY A 83 0.05 5.61 14.66
CA GLY A 83 0.57 5.30 13.34
C GLY A 83 0.83 3.84 12.95
N ASP A 84 0.42 2.82 13.70
CA ASP A 84 0.56 1.40 13.27
C ASP A 84 -0.40 0.44 14.04
N ASP A 85 -1.43 0.95 14.73
CA ASP A 85 -2.28 0.10 15.58
C ASP A 85 -3.39 -0.61 14.81
N MET A 86 -3.04 -1.76 14.24
CA MET A 86 -3.99 -2.77 13.76
C MET A 86 -5.00 -3.19 14.85
N LYS A 87 -4.61 -3.11 16.13
CA LYS A 87 -5.50 -3.30 17.29
C LYS A 87 -6.69 -2.33 17.29
N ASN A 88 -6.44 -1.06 16.93
CA ASN A 88 -7.48 -0.03 16.95
C ASN A 88 -8.37 -0.12 15.69
N ILE A 89 -7.80 -0.49 14.53
CA ILE A 89 -8.60 -0.73 13.31
C ILE A 89 -9.63 -1.85 13.54
N GLY A 90 -9.22 -2.97 14.15
CA GLY A 90 -10.13 -4.07 14.44
C GLY A 90 -11.22 -3.70 15.45
N ALA A 91 -10.86 -2.99 16.53
CA ALA A 91 -11.82 -2.58 17.57
C ALA A 91 -12.80 -1.51 17.08
N ASP A 92 -12.32 -0.49 16.36
CA ASP A 92 -13.16 0.59 15.81
C ASP A 92 -14.10 0.06 14.73
N ALA A 93 -13.61 -0.81 13.84
CA ALA A 93 -14.43 -1.45 12.82
C ALA A 93 -15.47 -2.39 13.44
N GLN A 94 -15.12 -3.12 14.50
CA GLN A 94 -16.09 -3.97 15.21
C GLN A 94 -17.15 -3.14 15.93
N LEU A 95 -16.78 -2.04 16.58
CA LEU A 95 -17.73 -1.13 17.21
C LEU A 95 -18.68 -0.52 16.16
N GLU A 96 -18.16 -0.10 15.01
CA GLU A 96 -18.98 0.39 13.89
C GLU A 96 -19.90 -0.72 13.34
N LEU A 97 -19.41 -1.96 13.21
CA LEU A 97 -20.20 -3.15 12.87
C LEU A 97 -21.33 -3.39 13.88
N PHE A 98 -21.02 -3.39 15.18
CA PHE A 98 -22.00 -3.59 16.25
C PHE A 98 -23.07 -2.50 16.26
N GLU A 99 -22.68 -1.24 16.08
CA GLU A 99 -23.63 -0.12 15.99
C GLU A 99 -24.51 -0.21 14.73
N ILE A 100 -23.94 -0.61 13.59
CA ILE A 100 -24.66 -0.79 12.33
C ILE A 100 -25.69 -1.92 12.46
N ILE A 101 -25.31 -3.06 13.04
CA ILE A 101 -26.18 -4.22 13.27
C ILE A 101 -27.34 -3.83 14.20
N GLN A 102 -27.08 -3.04 15.25
CA GLN A 102 -28.12 -2.56 16.17
C GLN A 102 -29.06 -1.53 15.55
N LYS A 103 -28.56 -0.62 14.71
CA LYS A 103 -29.34 0.49 14.15
C LYS A 103 -30.09 0.13 12.86
N ASN A 104 -29.60 -0.83 12.07
CA ASN A 104 -30.13 -1.14 10.73
C ASN A 104 -30.32 -2.65 10.49
N PRO A 105 -31.22 -3.32 11.22
CA PRO A 105 -31.38 -4.77 11.14
C PRO A 105 -31.90 -5.30 9.78
N SER A 106 -32.51 -4.44 8.97
CA SER A 106 -33.07 -4.82 7.65
C SER A 106 -32.09 -4.72 6.48
N ASN A 107 -30.99 -3.96 6.61
CA ASN A 107 -30.02 -3.69 5.54
C ASN A 107 -28.59 -4.09 5.97
N ILE A 108 -28.48 -5.08 6.86
CA ILE A 108 -27.21 -5.51 7.47
C ILE A 108 -26.18 -5.85 6.39
N GLN A 109 -26.58 -6.57 5.32
CA GLN A 109 -25.67 -7.03 4.27
C GLN A 109 -25.04 -5.86 3.48
N GLU A 110 -25.84 -4.87 3.09
CA GLU A 110 -25.36 -3.64 2.43
C GLU A 110 -24.38 -2.88 3.32
N LYS A 111 -24.71 -2.71 4.60
CA LYS A 111 -23.87 -1.94 5.53
C LYS A 111 -22.60 -2.65 5.96
N ILE A 112 -22.63 -3.97 6.11
CA ILE A 112 -21.41 -4.77 6.31
C ILE A 112 -20.53 -4.71 5.05
N THR A 113 -21.12 -4.79 3.85
CA THR A 113 -20.40 -4.61 2.59
C THR A 113 -19.72 -3.24 2.55
N GLU A 114 -20.44 -2.15 2.80
CA GLU A 114 -19.88 -0.78 2.87
C GLU A 114 -18.69 -0.67 3.83
N LEU A 115 -18.78 -1.30 5.01
CA LEU A 115 -17.72 -1.23 6.01
C LEU A 115 -16.47 -2.01 5.59
N ILE A 116 -16.62 -3.26 5.10
CA ILE A 116 -15.51 -4.06 4.61
C ILE A 116 -14.78 -3.31 3.48
N MET A 117 -15.54 -2.73 2.55
CA MET A 117 -15.02 -1.89 1.48
C MET A 117 -14.18 -0.73 2.04
N LYS A 118 -14.72 0.04 3.00
CA LYS A 118 -13.99 1.16 3.63
C LYS A 118 -12.69 0.72 4.30
N MET A 119 -12.71 -0.40 5.02
CA MET A 119 -11.51 -0.92 5.70
C MET A 119 -10.41 -1.28 4.70
N GLN A 120 -10.79 -1.99 3.62
CA GLN A 120 -9.83 -2.42 2.60
C GLN A 120 -9.26 -1.25 1.81
N LEU A 121 -10.12 -0.29 1.44
CA LEU A 121 -9.68 0.96 0.82
C LEU A 121 -8.74 1.75 1.72
N ASN A 122 -9.04 1.86 3.01
CA ASN A 122 -8.16 2.51 3.98
C ASN A 122 -6.79 1.82 4.04
N ASN A 123 -6.72 0.49 4.01
CA ASN A 123 -5.45 -0.24 4.02
C ASN A 123 -4.61 0.05 2.76
N ILE A 124 -5.24 -0.07 1.58
CA ILE A 124 -4.61 0.26 0.29
C ILE A 124 -4.05 1.69 0.33
N ILE A 125 -4.86 2.63 0.80
CA ILE A 125 -4.55 4.07 0.80
C ILE A 125 -3.46 4.44 1.81
N LYS A 126 -3.43 3.79 2.98
CA LYS A 126 -2.33 3.97 3.95
C LYS A 126 -0.98 3.50 3.37
N ASN A 127 -0.96 2.38 2.66
CA ASN A 127 0.27 1.86 2.07
C ASN A 127 0.74 2.73 0.88
N LEU A 128 -0.19 3.26 0.09
CA LEU A 128 0.09 4.27 -0.95
C LEU A 128 0.70 5.54 -0.34
N SER A 129 0.14 6.06 0.76
CA SER A 129 0.66 7.22 1.48
C SER A 129 2.10 7.01 1.95
N LYS A 130 2.40 5.83 2.53
CA LYS A 130 3.76 5.47 2.96
C LYS A 130 4.76 5.49 1.79
N SER A 131 4.32 5.10 0.59
CA SER A 131 5.13 5.11 -0.63
C SER A 131 5.39 6.52 -1.16
N LEU A 132 4.37 7.39 -1.14
CA LEU A 132 4.44 8.77 -1.63
C LEU A 132 5.33 9.70 -0.81
N ASN A 133 5.68 9.34 0.43
CA ASN A 133 6.65 10.09 1.26
C ASN A 133 8.00 10.35 0.56
N ILE A 134 8.32 9.57 -0.49
CA ILE A 134 9.51 9.82 -1.30
C ILE A 134 9.40 11.12 -2.11
N ILE A 135 8.21 11.48 -2.57
CA ILE A 135 7.94 12.73 -3.28
C ILE A 135 8.09 13.92 -2.33
N ASP A 136 7.51 13.83 -1.13
CA ASP A 136 7.70 14.84 -0.09
C ASP A 136 9.19 15.01 0.27
N SER A 137 9.93 13.91 0.35
CA SER A 137 11.38 13.95 0.60
C SER A 137 12.16 14.63 -0.52
N LEU A 138 11.80 14.41 -1.78
CA LEU A 138 12.41 15.07 -2.94
C LEU A 138 12.13 16.58 -2.89
N MET A 139 10.86 16.96 -2.81
CA MET A 139 10.44 18.36 -2.79
C MET A 139 11.08 19.13 -1.64
N SER A 140 11.12 18.54 -0.44
CA SER A 140 11.74 19.17 0.73
C SER A 140 13.25 19.35 0.64
N LYS A 141 13.97 18.45 -0.06
CA LYS A 141 15.44 18.47 -0.12
C LYS A 141 15.99 19.22 -1.31
N LEU A 142 15.32 19.13 -2.45
CA LEU A 142 15.76 19.71 -3.72
C LEU A 142 15.06 21.04 -4.02
N GLY A 143 13.92 21.32 -3.38
CA GLY A 143 13.10 22.52 -3.62
C GLY A 143 12.07 22.32 -4.73
N GLU A 144 10.81 22.64 -4.46
CA GLU A 144 9.69 22.46 -5.40
C GLU A 144 9.86 23.23 -6.72
N ASP A 145 10.37 24.46 -6.62
CA ASP A 145 10.53 25.38 -7.76
C ASP A 145 11.86 25.20 -8.50
N THR A 146 12.73 24.29 -8.04
CA THR A 146 14.04 24.05 -8.64
C THR A 146 13.86 23.48 -10.05
N LEU A 147 14.61 24.03 -11.01
CA LEU A 147 14.57 23.57 -12.39
C LEU A 147 15.22 22.18 -12.48
N LEU A 148 14.62 21.26 -13.25
CA LEU A 148 15.16 19.89 -13.39
C LEU A 148 16.61 19.87 -13.90
N ALA A 149 16.97 20.84 -14.76
CA ALA A 149 18.32 20.98 -15.31
C ALA A 149 19.38 21.43 -14.28
N GLU A 150 18.95 21.89 -13.10
CA GLU A 150 19.84 22.29 -12.00
C GLU A 150 20.01 21.17 -10.96
N ILE A 151 19.18 20.14 -11.02
CA ILE A 151 19.22 19.01 -10.10
C ILE A 151 20.25 18.00 -10.63
N GLU A 152 21.29 17.75 -9.83
CA GLU A 152 22.27 16.71 -10.10
C GLU A 152 21.63 15.33 -9.96
N TYR A 153 21.87 14.46 -10.94
CA TYR A 153 21.35 13.10 -10.96
C TYR A 153 21.78 12.30 -9.72
N GLU A 154 23.00 12.52 -9.23
CA GLU A 154 23.54 11.86 -8.05
C GLU A 154 22.79 12.24 -6.76
N ASP A 155 22.36 13.49 -6.62
CA ASP A 155 21.57 13.95 -5.47
C ASP A 155 20.17 13.33 -5.49
N LEU A 156 19.54 13.29 -6.67
CA LEU A 156 18.28 12.58 -6.88
C LEU A 156 18.42 11.12 -6.44
N GLN A 157 19.44 10.42 -6.96
CA GLN A 157 19.67 9.02 -6.66
C GLN A 157 19.87 8.78 -5.16
N TYR A 158 20.72 9.59 -4.53
CA TYR A 158 20.98 9.49 -3.10
C TYR A 158 19.70 9.63 -2.25
N ILE A 159 18.83 10.59 -2.58
CA ILE A 159 17.58 10.82 -1.83
C ILE A 159 16.61 9.65 -1.98
N LEU A 160 16.48 9.11 -3.20
CA LEU A 160 15.59 8.00 -3.49
C LEU A 160 16.06 6.71 -2.80
N GLU A 161 17.35 6.38 -2.92
CA GLU A 161 17.95 5.22 -2.28
C GLU A 161 17.90 5.31 -0.75
N ALA A 162 18.18 6.47 -0.17
CA ALA A 162 18.09 6.68 1.27
C ALA A 162 16.66 6.45 1.80
N ASN A 163 15.63 6.82 1.02
CA ASN A 163 14.25 6.55 1.38
C ASN A 163 13.86 5.07 1.22
N LEU A 164 14.31 4.42 0.14
CA LEU A 164 14.10 2.98 -0.07
C LEU A 164 14.73 2.17 1.06
N LYS A 165 15.97 2.52 1.47
CA LYS A 165 16.71 1.84 2.53
C LYS A 165 15.97 1.80 3.86
N LYS A 166 15.16 2.82 4.18
CA LYS A 166 14.32 2.82 5.39
C LYS A 166 13.29 1.68 5.36
N THR A 167 12.68 1.42 4.20
CA THR A 167 11.69 0.35 4.03
C THR A 167 12.35 -1.02 3.97
N LEU A 168 13.49 -1.13 3.26
CA LEU A 168 14.31 -2.35 3.25
C LEU A 168 14.66 -2.79 4.67
N LYS A 169 15.12 -1.87 5.51
CA LYS A 169 15.44 -2.16 6.91
C LYS A 169 14.25 -2.70 7.71
N LYS A 170 13.03 -2.24 7.44
CA LYS A 170 11.82 -2.80 8.09
C LYS A 170 11.62 -4.25 7.68
N LEU A 171 11.79 -4.56 6.39
CA LEU A 171 11.63 -5.92 5.88
C LEU A 171 12.76 -6.83 6.37
N GLU A 172 14.02 -6.35 6.40
CA GLU A 172 15.15 -7.07 6.98
C GLU A 172 14.91 -7.47 8.43
N ILE A 173 14.41 -6.54 9.26
CA ILE A 173 14.04 -6.83 10.66
C ILE A 173 12.94 -7.90 10.70
N TRP A 174 11.90 -7.76 9.89
CA TRP A 174 10.82 -8.75 9.82
C TRP A 174 11.34 -10.13 9.39
N ASN A 175 12.25 -10.19 8.42
CA ASN A 175 12.88 -11.43 7.93
C ASN A 175 13.70 -12.10 9.03
N MET A 176 14.45 -11.34 9.82
CA MET A 176 15.21 -11.86 10.96
C MET A 176 14.30 -12.45 12.04
N GLU A 177 13.14 -11.84 12.25
CA GLU A 177 12.11 -12.33 13.19
C GLU A 177 11.34 -13.54 12.63
N ASN A 178 11.28 -13.70 11.31
CA ASN A 178 10.50 -14.72 10.60
C ASN A 178 11.35 -15.48 9.55
N PRO A 179 12.41 -16.19 9.96
CA PRO A 179 13.41 -16.73 9.03
C PRO A 179 12.84 -17.79 8.08
N LYS A 180 11.92 -18.63 8.55
CA LYS A 180 11.30 -19.68 7.72
C LYS A 180 10.57 -19.10 6.51
N GLN A 181 9.96 -17.95 6.68
CA GLN A 181 9.21 -17.26 5.65
C GLN A 181 10.14 -16.50 4.71
N SER A 182 11.19 -15.89 5.26
CA SER A 182 12.19 -15.18 4.46
C SER A 182 12.94 -16.06 3.46
N ASP A 183 13.07 -17.37 3.72
CA ASP A 183 13.74 -18.30 2.82
C ASP A 183 13.05 -18.41 1.44
N PHE A 184 11.74 -18.16 1.35
CA PHE A 184 10.96 -18.30 0.12
C PHE A 184 11.22 -17.20 -0.92
N TYR A 185 11.75 -16.05 -0.49
CA TYR A 185 12.03 -14.90 -1.38
C TYR A 185 13.43 -14.31 -1.16
N LYS A 186 14.36 -15.10 -0.61
CA LYS A 186 15.69 -14.59 -0.25
C LYS A 186 16.50 -14.09 -1.45
N ASP A 187 16.29 -14.69 -2.62
CA ASP A 187 17.04 -14.33 -3.82
C ASP A 187 16.51 -13.03 -4.41
N GLU A 188 15.19 -12.82 -4.37
CA GLU A 188 14.53 -11.55 -4.67
C GLU A 188 15.00 -10.45 -3.71
N MET A 189 15.15 -10.78 -2.42
CA MET A 189 15.64 -9.83 -1.43
C MET A 189 17.04 -9.31 -1.76
N LYS A 190 17.95 -10.19 -2.21
CA LYS A 190 19.29 -9.77 -2.67
C LYS A 190 19.23 -8.83 -3.86
N ILE A 191 18.30 -9.06 -4.80
CA ILE A 191 18.12 -8.19 -5.98
C ILE A 191 17.64 -6.82 -5.52
N VAL A 192 16.61 -6.78 -4.67
CA VAL A 192 16.01 -5.55 -4.16
C VAL A 192 17.00 -4.72 -3.32
N GLU A 193 17.93 -5.37 -2.62
CA GLU A 193 19.01 -4.69 -1.88
C GLU A 193 20.10 -4.15 -2.82
N ASN A 194 20.61 -4.98 -3.74
CA ASN A 194 21.93 -4.77 -4.32
C ASN A 194 21.95 -4.47 -5.82
N ASP A 195 20.91 -4.79 -6.59
CA ASP A 195 20.95 -4.59 -8.04
C ASP A 195 20.86 -3.07 -8.37
N PRO A 196 21.73 -2.49 -9.20
CA PRO A 196 21.64 -1.07 -9.55
C PRO A 196 20.42 -0.74 -10.44
N ASP A 197 19.81 -1.74 -11.08
CA ASP A 197 18.68 -1.57 -11.99
C ASP A 197 17.33 -1.63 -11.25
N PHE A 198 16.66 -0.48 -11.18
CA PHE A 198 15.34 -0.36 -10.55
C PHE A 198 14.24 -1.17 -11.25
N GLU A 199 14.39 -1.49 -12.54
CA GLU A 199 13.46 -2.40 -13.22
C GLU A 199 13.52 -3.79 -12.60
N LYS A 200 14.72 -4.30 -12.35
CA LYS A 200 14.92 -5.61 -11.72
C LYS A 200 14.50 -5.61 -10.27
N LYS A 201 14.80 -4.54 -9.53
CA LYS A 201 14.25 -4.35 -8.17
C LYS A 201 12.73 -4.40 -8.18
N ARG A 202 12.08 -3.79 -9.18
CA ARG A 202 10.62 -3.77 -9.30
C ARG A 202 10.08 -5.18 -9.49
N GLU A 203 10.63 -5.96 -10.42
CA GLU A 203 10.17 -7.33 -10.65
C GLU A 203 10.39 -8.23 -9.42
N ALA A 204 11.55 -8.13 -8.76
CA ALA A 204 11.80 -8.87 -7.52
C ALA A 204 10.83 -8.44 -6.39
N SER A 205 10.52 -7.15 -6.27
CA SER A 205 9.57 -6.65 -5.26
C SER A 205 8.13 -7.15 -5.47
N LYS A 206 7.71 -7.38 -6.72
CA LYS A 206 6.40 -7.99 -7.01
C LYS A 206 6.33 -9.44 -6.56
N ILE A 207 7.41 -10.19 -6.72
CA ILE A 207 7.47 -11.59 -6.25
C ILE A 207 7.39 -11.63 -4.72
N ILE A 208 8.12 -10.74 -4.03
CA ILE A 208 8.05 -10.61 -2.56
C ILE A 208 6.61 -10.28 -2.13
N GLU A 209 5.99 -9.26 -2.71
CA GLU A 209 4.62 -8.88 -2.37
C GLU A 209 3.63 -10.03 -2.63
N HIS A 210 3.73 -10.71 -3.78
CA HIS A 210 2.87 -11.83 -4.11
C HIS A 210 3.01 -12.99 -3.13
N TYR A 211 4.22 -13.24 -2.60
CA TYR A 211 4.40 -14.21 -1.53
C TYR A 211 3.60 -13.81 -0.27
N PHE A 212 3.69 -12.55 0.15
CA PHE A 212 2.97 -12.04 1.31
C PHE A 212 1.44 -12.02 1.12
N GLU A 213 0.95 -11.77 -0.09
CA GLU A 213 -0.49 -11.86 -0.41
C GLU A 213 -1.03 -13.29 -0.24
N ASN A 214 -0.20 -14.32 -0.47
CA ASN A 214 -0.61 -15.73 -0.41
C ASN A 214 -0.34 -16.42 0.93
N ILE A 215 0.56 -15.89 1.77
CA ILE A 215 1.06 -16.61 2.95
C ILE A 215 0.02 -16.75 4.06
N ILE A 216 -0.84 -15.73 4.25
CA ILE A 216 -1.80 -15.69 5.36
C ILE A 216 -2.82 -16.84 5.25
N GLY A 217 -3.30 -17.13 4.03
CA GLY A 217 -4.27 -18.21 3.81
C GLY A 217 -3.69 -19.62 3.93
N GLN A 218 -2.36 -19.78 3.90
CA GLN A 218 -1.70 -21.09 3.95
C GLN A 218 -1.18 -21.47 5.34
N GLU A 219 -0.83 -20.48 6.17
CA GLU A 219 -0.18 -20.70 7.47
C GLU A 219 -1.13 -20.57 8.67
N ILE A 220 -2.30 -19.95 8.49
CA ILE A 220 -3.32 -19.82 9.54
C ILE A 220 -4.41 -20.86 9.29
N ASN A 221 -4.40 -21.94 10.08
CA ASN A 221 -5.42 -22.99 10.01
C ASN A 221 -6.76 -22.46 10.55
N GLU A 222 -7.90 -22.98 10.06
CA GLU A 222 -9.26 -22.63 10.53
C GLU A 222 -9.40 -22.67 12.06
N ASN A 223 -8.75 -23.65 12.73
CA ASN A 223 -8.75 -23.75 14.20
C ASN A 223 -8.01 -22.57 14.90
N GLU A 224 -6.98 -21.99 14.28
CA GLU A 224 -6.32 -20.78 14.80
C GLU A 224 -7.17 -19.53 14.54
N ILE A 225 -8.08 -19.56 13.56
CA ILE A 225 -9.03 -18.50 13.23
C ILE A 225 -10.21 -18.49 14.21
N ASP A 226 -10.75 -19.66 14.53
CA ASP A 226 -11.86 -19.83 15.46
C ASP A 226 -11.50 -19.48 16.92
N GLU A 227 -10.21 -19.50 17.27
CA GLU A 227 -9.70 -19.09 18.58
C GLU A 227 -9.35 -17.59 18.69
N ILE A 228 -9.50 -16.81 17.61
CA ILE A 228 -9.28 -15.36 17.60
C ILE A 228 -10.40 -14.68 18.40
N SER A 229 -10.19 -14.50 19.71
CA SER A 229 -10.94 -13.50 20.46
C SER A 229 -10.19 -12.17 20.40
N VAL A 230 -10.94 -11.08 20.19
CA VAL A 230 -10.42 -9.70 20.13
C VAL A 230 -9.62 -9.34 21.39
N GLU A 231 -9.99 -9.93 22.52
CA GLU A 231 -9.34 -9.79 23.82
C GLU A 231 -7.98 -10.52 23.91
N LYS A 232 -7.72 -11.50 23.03
CA LYS A 232 -6.47 -12.29 22.98
C LYS A 232 -5.51 -11.83 21.89
N ILE A 233 -5.96 -11.03 20.92
CA ILE A 233 -5.10 -10.46 19.87
C ILE A 233 -4.14 -9.45 20.51
N ASN A 234 -2.83 -9.71 20.42
CA ASN A 234 -1.79 -8.78 20.86
C ASN A 234 -0.69 -8.66 19.79
N GLU A 235 0.29 -7.78 20.01
CA GLU A 235 1.33 -7.48 19.00
C GLU A 235 2.15 -8.71 18.55
N ASN A 236 2.14 -9.78 19.34
CA ASN A 236 2.82 -11.05 19.03
C ASN A 236 1.91 -12.07 18.33
N SER A 237 0.63 -11.72 18.07
CA SER A 237 -0.27 -12.59 17.32
C SER A 237 0.21 -12.74 15.89
N LYS A 238 0.23 -13.98 15.37
CA LYS A 238 0.66 -14.31 14.00
C LYS A 238 0.03 -13.39 12.95
N ILE A 239 -1.28 -13.14 13.05
CA ILE A 239 -2.01 -12.24 12.13
C ILE A 239 -1.44 -10.84 12.10
N ILE A 240 -1.11 -10.26 13.26
CA ILE A 240 -0.51 -8.93 13.33
C ILE A 240 0.90 -8.95 12.73
N ILE A 241 1.69 -9.98 13.01
CA ILE A 241 3.04 -10.14 12.46
C ILE A 241 3.00 -10.26 10.94
N PHE A 242 2.11 -11.09 10.38
CA PHE A 242 1.99 -11.28 8.94
C PHE A 242 1.42 -10.06 8.23
N ASN A 243 0.40 -9.41 8.79
CA ASN A 243 -0.13 -8.18 8.22
C ASN A 243 0.92 -7.05 8.23
N LYS A 244 1.80 -6.98 9.25
CA LYS A 244 2.95 -6.07 9.21
C LYS A 244 3.87 -6.39 8.03
N GLY A 245 4.13 -7.68 7.77
CA GLY A 245 4.88 -8.15 6.61
C GLY A 245 4.26 -7.69 5.29
N ILE A 246 2.96 -7.93 5.09
CA ILE A 246 2.19 -7.47 3.92
C ILE A 246 2.33 -5.96 3.73
N MET A 247 2.08 -5.17 4.79
CA MET A 247 2.16 -3.71 4.68
C MET A 247 3.57 -3.24 4.29
N ILE A 248 4.62 -3.89 4.82
CA ILE A 248 6.01 -3.56 4.48
C ILE A 248 6.31 -3.93 3.01
N SER A 249 5.86 -5.10 2.54
CA SER A 249 6.10 -5.53 1.16
C SER A 249 5.35 -4.67 0.14
N GLU A 250 4.12 -4.26 0.44
CA GLU A 250 3.36 -3.33 -0.40
C GLU A 250 4.01 -1.93 -0.42
N GLU A 251 4.46 -1.41 0.72
CA GLU A 251 5.24 -0.17 0.79
C GLU A 251 6.52 -0.27 -0.06
N LEU A 252 7.21 -1.41 0.01
CA LEU A 252 8.44 -1.66 -0.73
C LEU A 252 8.21 -1.65 -2.25
N ARG A 253 7.24 -2.43 -2.73
CA ARG A 253 6.87 -2.47 -4.15
C ARG A 253 6.46 -1.08 -4.63
N GLY A 254 5.55 -0.42 -3.91
CA GLY A 254 5.04 0.90 -4.27
C GLY A 254 6.17 1.93 -4.42
N LYS A 255 7.11 1.95 -3.48
CA LYS A 255 8.29 2.81 -3.55
C LYS A 255 9.20 2.48 -4.73
N ILE A 256 9.53 1.21 -4.93
CA ILE A 256 10.43 0.82 -6.03
C ILE A 256 9.81 1.16 -7.38
N GLU A 257 8.51 0.91 -7.58
CA GLU A 257 7.82 1.26 -8.82
C GLU A 257 7.80 2.78 -9.06
N LEU A 258 7.58 3.58 -8.01
CA LEU A 258 7.62 5.04 -8.12
C LEU A 258 9.04 5.55 -8.44
N ILE A 259 10.06 4.99 -7.78
CA ILE A 259 11.47 5.31 -8.06
C ILE A 259 11.85 4.95 -9.49
N ASP A 260 11.44 3.77 -9.97
CA ASP A 260 11.65 3.33 -11.35
C ASP A 260 11.02 4.33 -12.35
N GLN A 261 9.81 4.83 -12.07
CA GLN A 261 9.18 5.84 -12.93
C GLN A 261 9.94 7.17 -12.94
N ILE A 262 10.43 7.62 -11.78
CA ILE A 262 11.29 8.81 -11.68
C ILE A 262 12.57 8.60 -12.51
N PHE A 263 13.23 7.46 -12.40
CA PHE A 263 14.46 7.19 -13.15
C PHE A 263 14.25 7.00 -14.65
N LYS A 264 13.13 6.41 -15.09
CA LYS A 264 12.84 6.29 -16.54
C LYS A 264 12.67 7.64 -17.21
N SER A 265 12.21 8.62 -16.46
CA SER A 265 12.07 10.01 -16.90
C SER A 265 13.34 10.85 -16.63
N SER A 266 14.45 10.25 -16.21
CA SER A 266 15.65 10.96 -15.70
C SER A 266 16.53 11.65 -16.74
N LYS A 267 16.23 11.55 -18.03
CA LYS A 267 17.00 12.24 -19.09
C LYS A 267 16.96 13.77 -18.97
N VAL A 268 16.08 14.28 -18.11
CA VAL A 268 15.86 15.71 -17.83
C VAL A 268 16.79 16.27 -16.75
N PHE A 269 17.45 15.42 -15.96
CA PHE A 269 18.36 15.84 -14.89
C PHE A 269 19.77 16.09 -15.40
N LYS A 270 20.50 16.94 -14.67
CA LYS A 270 21.90 17.21 -14.95
C LYS A 270 22.72 15.97 -14.65
N LYS A 271 23.39 15.44 -15.67
CA LYS A 271 24.40 14.39 -15.49
C LYS A 271 25.73 15.07 -15.25
N SER A 272 26.43 14.65 -14.20
CA SER A 272 27.81 15.03 -13.99
C SER A 272 28.62 14.58 -15.21
N ASN A 273 29.19 15.54 -15.96
CA ASN A 273 30.20 15.23 -16.98
C ASN A 273 31.48 14.84 -16.25
N VAL A 274 31.66 13.55 -16.00
CA VAL A 274 32.98 12.97 -15.70
C VAL A 274 33.58 12.46 -16.99
#